data_AF-A0A438D807-F1
#
_entry.id   AF-A0A438D807-F1
#
_cell.length_a   1.000
_cell.length_b   1.000
_cell.length_c   1.000
_cell.angle_alpha   90.00
_cell.angle_beta   90.00
_cell.angle_gamma   90.00
#
_symmetry.space_group_name_H-M   'P 1'
#
loop_
_entity.id
_entity.type
_entity.pdbx_description
1 polymer ?
#
loop_
_entity_poly.entity_id
_entity_poly.type
_entity_poly.pdbx_seq_one_letter_code
_entity_poly.pdbx_strand_id
1 'polypeptide(L)'
;MATLSPPSSSASWPLPPSGPNPNPNFLSPPVAPNSPPSASSSQTIDLPESEYNDDSVPPSADPTRFPAPTLLHLSFNQDHGCFSAGTDHGFRIYNCDPFREIFRRDFCGDDGGSGTGIGVVEMLFRCNILALVGGGPDPQYPPNKVMIWDDHQTRCIGELSFRSEVKSVRLRRDRIVAILLQKIFVYNFADLKLLHQIETIANPKGLCEVSQLSGSMVLVCPGLLKGQVRVEHYNSKRTKFIMAHDSRIACFALTQDGRLLATSSSKGTLVRIFNTLDGTLLQEVRRGADRAEIYSVAFSSSAQWLAVSSDKGTVHVFSLKVESGSLGSDRSRSSSEPNLSVPSAVSSLSFMKGVLPRYFSSEWSVAQFRLHEGSQYIVAFGHQKNTVVILGMDGRCVFGWLVGGGWGFFLEGDVVVWLEEVEDNSGRAVDLLFCGKPPMMN
;
A
#
# COMPACT_ATOMS: atom_id res chain seq x y z
N MET A 1 29.11 17.01 -6.37
CA MET A 1 30.02 16.47 -7.40
C MET A 1 29.80 14.98 -7.42
N ALA A 2 29.15 14.45 -8.45
CA ALA A 2 29.01 13.00 -8.65
C ALA A 2 30.14 12.58 -9.60
N THR A 3 30.94 11.60 -9.18
CA THR A 3 31.99 11.01 -10.01
C THR A 3 31.41 9.82 -10.78
N LEU A 4 31.54 9.84 -12.11
CA LEU A 4 31.15 8.75 -13.01
C LEU A 4 32.41 8.06 -13.54
N SER A 5 32.40 6.73 -13.56
CA SER A 5 33.34 5.89 -14.31
C SER A 5 32.66 5.41 -15.61
N PRO A 6 33.39 5.30 -16.75
CA PRO A 6 32.79 5.05 -18.06
C PRO A 6 32.48 3.56 -18.32
N PRO A 7 31.55 3.21 -19.24
CA PRO A 7 31.20 1.84 -19.56
C PRO A 7 32.05 1.26 -20.70
N SER A 8 32.37 -0.03 -20.61
CA SER A 8 32.89 -0.84 -21.72
C SER A 8 31.77 -1.51 -22.52
N SER A 9 31.91 -1.38 -23.83
CA SER A 9 31.31 -2.06 -25.00
C SER A 9 30.31 -3.23 -24.84
N SER A 10 29.16 -3.01 -25.49
CA SER A 10 28.31 -3.90 -26.30
C SER A 10 28.60 -5.42 -26.40
N ALA A 11 27.56 -6.23 -26.17
CA ALA A 11 27.34 -7.49 -26.88
C ALA A 11 25.83 -7.77 -27.03
N SER A 12 25.44 -8.19 -28.23
CA SER A 12 24.09 -8.45 -28.72
C SER A 12 23.55 -9.81 -28.25
N TRP A 13 22.27 -9.90 -27.93
CA TRP A 13 21.58 -11.13 -27.52
C TRP A 13 21.14 -11.99 -28.73
N PRO A 14 21.33 -13.32 -28.73
CA PRO A 14 20.60 -14.22 -29.60
C PRO A 14 19.31 -14.75 -28.95
N LEU A 15 18.24 -14.87 -29.76
CA LEU A 15 16.93 -15.44 -29.43
C LEU A 15 16.98 -16.97 -29.22
N PRO A 16 16.04 -17.57 -28.45
CA PRO A 16 16.00 -19.01 -28.20
C PRO A 16 15.21 -19.77 -29.29
N PRO A 17 15.50 -21.07 -29.52
CA PRO A 17 14.66 -21.90 -30.37
C PRO A 17 13.55 -22.61 -29.60
N SER A 18 12.42 -22.76 -30.31
CA SER A 18 11.20 -23.50 -29.99
C SER A 18 11.38 -25.02 -29.89
N GLY A 19 10.55 -25.69 -29.06
CA GLY A 19 10.52 -27.16 -28.79
C GLY A 19 10.18 -28.07 -30.00
N PRO A 20 9.75 -29.35 -29.83
CA PRO A 20 8.96 -29.93 -28.73
C PRO A 20 9.38 -31.34 -28.20
N ASN A 21 8.72 -31.79 -27.14
CA ASN A 21 8.75 -33.14 -26.51
C ASN A 21 7.96 -34.17 -27.38
N PRO A 22 8.16 -35.52 -27.29
CA PRO A 22 7.74 -36.32 -26.13
C PRO A 22 8.54 -37.62 -25.77
N ASN A 23 8.30 -38.08 -24.52
CA ASN A 23 8.65 -39.33 -23.80
C ASN A 23 8.39 -40.67 -24.56
N PRO A 24 8.84 -41.90 -24.13
CA PRO A 24 8.85 -42.42 -22.73
C PRO A 24 9.91 -43.49 -22.32
N ASN A 25 9.81 -43.93 -21.05
CA ASN A 25 10.32 -45.16 -20.38
C ASN A 25 11.71 -45.14 -19.72
N PHE A 26 11.76 -45.46 -18.42
CA PHE A 26 12.54 -46.54 -17.75
C PHE A 26 12.43 -46.37 -16.21
N LEU A 27 11.55 -47.16 -15.57
CA LEU A 27 11.82 -48.25 -14.60
C LEU A 27 12.32 -47.84 -13.19
N SER A 28 11.46 -48.10 -12.19
CA SER A 28 11.75 -48.08 -10.75
C SER A 28 12.37 -49.40 -10.25
N PRO A 29 13.16 -49.40 -9.15
CA PRO A 29 13.53 -50.61 -8.42
C PRO A 29 12.72 -50.82 -7.11
N PRO A 30 12.80 -52.01 -6.47
CA PRO A 30 11.67 -52.65 -5.80
C PRO A 30 11.63 -52.52 -4.26
N VAL A 31 10.42 -52.78 -3.73
CA VAL A 31 10.09 -53.02 -2.32
C VAL A 31 10.34 -54.48 -1.97
N ALA A 32 10.84 -54.75 -0.75
CA ALA A 32 10.73 -56.07 -0.11
C ALA A 32 10.40 -55.91 1.39
N PRO A 33 9.74 -56.91 2.01
CA PRO A 33 8.92 -56.77 3.21
C PRO A 33 9.61 -57.29 4.48
N ASN A 34 9.04 -57.03 5.67
CA ASN A 34 8.88 -58.03 6.75
C ASN A 34 8.26 -57.46 8.04
N SER A 35 7.26 -58.18 8.53
CA SER A 35 6.75 -58.27 9.91
C SER A 35 6.10 -59.67 10.05
N PRO A 36 5.71 -60.21 11.22
CA PRO A 36 6.00 -59.95 12.65
C PRO A 36 6.46 -61.28 13.35
N PRO A 37 6.34 -61.53 14.69
CA PRO A 37 5.05 -61.78 15.37
C PRO A 37 4.95 -61.31 16.85
N SER A 38 3.82 -61.65 17.45
CA SER A 38 3.13 -61.09 18.63
C SER A 38 3.27 -61.87 19.95
N ALA A 39 2.93 -61.16 21.04
CA ALA A 39 2.21 -61.56 22.27
C ALA A 39 2.97 -62.23 23.44
N SER A 40 2.87 -61.62 24.64
CA SER A 40 2.15 -62.19 25.79
C SER A 40 2.06 -61.23 26.99
N SER A 41 0.92 -61.32 27.68
CA SER A 41 0.43 -60.70 28.91
C SER A 41 1.35 -60.72 30.14
N SER A 42 1.18 -59.75 31.07
CA SER A 42 0.59 -59.95 32.42
C SER A 42 0.86 -58.79 33.42
N GLN A 43 -0.17 -58.52 34.22
CA GLN A 43 -0.16 -58.04 35.62
C GLN A 43 -0.12 -56.53 35.96
N THR A 44 -1.31 -56.10 36.37
CA THR A 44 -1.68 -55.00 37.27
C THR A 44 -1.03 -55.13 38.65
N ILE A 45 -0.45 -54.04 39.15
CA ILE A 45 -0.25 -53.78 40.59
C ILE A 45 -0.59 -52.30 40.83
N ASP A 46 -1.57 -52.08 41.70
CA ASP A 46 -1.99 -50.77 42.24
C ASP A 46 -1.05 -50.25 43.34
N LEU A 47 -1.14 -48.92 43.57
CA LEU A 47 -0.76 -48.08 44.74
C LEU A 47 0.40 -47.08 44.50
N PRO A 48 0.38 -45.90 45.15
CA PRO A 48 -0.68 -44.89 45.23
C PRO A 48 -0.22 -43.53 44.66
N GLU A 49 -1.18 -42.64 44.38
CA GLU A 49 -0.95 -41.27 43.91
C GLU A 49 -0.08 -40.46 44.89
N SER A 50 1.03 -39.92 44.37
CA SER A 50 1.75 -38.81 44.98
C SER A 50 1.74 -37.64 44.00
N GLU A 51 0.95 -36.62 44.32
CA GLU A 51 0.99 -35.31 43.67
C GLU A 51 2.40 -34.71 43.83
N TYR A 52 3.17 -34.70 42.74
CA TYR A 52 4.32 -33.81 42.59
C TYR A 52 3.96 -32.80 41.50
N ASN A 53 3.62 -31.59 41.93
CA ASN A 53 3.62 -30.40 41.08
C ASN A 53 5.06 -30.14 40.62
N ASP A 54 5.36 -30.46 39.35
CA ASP A 54 6.56 -29.96 38.68
C ASP A 54 6.19 -28.69 37.90
N ASP A 55 5.99 -27.62 38.66
CA ASP A 55 6.14 -26.25 38.14
C ASP A 55 7.63 -26.01 37.95
N SER A 56 8.11 -26.05 36.70
CA SER A 56 9.24 -25.27 36.12
C SER A 56 10.09 -26.03 35.09
N VAL A 57 9.50 -26.37 33.95
CA VAL A 57 10.28 -26.49 32.70
C VAL A 57 9.79 -25.42 31.73
N PRO A 58 10.54 -24.32 31.50
CA PRO A 58 10.20 -23.42 30.40
C PRO A 58 10.25 -24.24 29.10
N PRO A 59 9.35 -24.00 28.13
CA PRO A 59 9.44 -24.69 26.85
C PRO A 59 10.84 -24.43 26.29
N SER A 60 11.59 -25.50 26.06
CA SER A 60 12.91 -25.44 25.45
C SER A 60 12.78 -24.64 24.16
N ALA A 61 13.34 -23.42 24.14
CA ALA A 61 13.45 -22.63 22.94
C ALA A 61 14.24 -23.47 21.94
N ASP A 62 13.59 -23.88 20.87
CA ASP A 62 14.21 -24.62 19.79
C ASP A 62 15.35 -23.75 19.22
N PRO A 63 16.63 -24.10 19.45
CA PRO A 63 17.76 -23.22 19.14
C PRO A 63 17.98 -23.04 17.63
N THR A 64 17.17 -23.71 16.80
CA THR A 64 17.19 -23.60 15.34
C THR A 64 16.12 -22.67 14.76
N ARG A 65 15.22 -22.10 15.57
CA ARG A 65 14.22 -21.14 15.06
C ARG A 65 14.76 -19.72 15.20
N PHE A 66 15.32 -19.19 14.12
CA PHE A 66 15.59 -17.75 14.02
C PHE A 66 14.29 -16.98 14.31
N PRO A 67 14.35 -15.87 15.08
CA PRO A 67 13.16 -15.06 15.32
C PRO A 67 12.56 -14.60 13.99
N ALA A 68 11.23 -14.57 13.91
CA ALA A 68 10.54 -14.11 12.72
C ALA A 68 10.94 -12.65 12.41
N PRO A 69 11.19 -12.29 11.13
CA PRO A 69 11.60 -10.94 10.78
C PRO A 69 10.58 -9.88 11.22
N THR A 70 11.05 -8.82 11.87
CA THR A 70 10.21 -7.68 12.24
C THR A 70 9.90 -6.83 11.01
N LEU A 71 8.62 -6.52 10.82
CA LEU A 71 8.17 -5.65 9.74
C LEU A 71 8.51 -4.19 10.02
N LEU A 72 9.23 -3.54 9.10
CA LEU A 72 9.66 -2.15 9.20
C LEU A 72 8.86 -1.21 8.30
N HIS A 73 8.37 -1.70 7.16
CA HIS A 73 7.68 -0.89 6.16
C HIS A 73 6.68 -1.70 5.35
N LEU A 74 5.55 -1.07 5.01
CA LEU A 74 4.57 -1.58 4.05
C LEU A 74 4.24 -0.47 3.05
N SER A 75 4.20 -0.83 1.76
CA SER A 75 3.78 0.11 0.70
C SER A 75 3.15 -0.63 -0.47
N PHE A 76 2.03 -0.12 -0.96
CA PHE A 76 1.45 -0.59 -2.21
C PHE A 76 2.22 0.00 -3.38
N ASN A 77 2.33 -0.75 -4.47
CA ASN A 77 2.76 -0.18 -5.73
C ASN A 77 1.69 0.77 -6.31
N GLN A 78 2.05 1.51 -7.35
CA GLN A 78 1.27 2.61 -7.94
C GLN A 78 -0.08 2.21 -8.53
N ASP A 79 -0.31 0.91 -8.79
CA ASP A 79 -1.59 0.39 -9.29
C ASP A 79 -2.34 -0.44 -8.24
N HIS A 80 -1.79 -0.57 -7.03
CA HIS A 80 -2.30 -1.39 -5.92
C HIS A 80 -2.41 -2.89 -6.25
N GLY A 81 -1.72 -3.34 -7.29
CA GLY A 81 -1.71 -4.74 -7.71
C GLY A 81 -0.66 -5.58 -6.99
N CYS A 82 0.33 -4.92 -6.41
CA CYS A 82 1.37 -5.51 -5.58
C CYS A 82 1.61 -4.64 -4.34
N PHE A 83 2.31 -5.20 -3.37
CA PHE A 83 2.86 -4.43 -2.26
C PHE A 83 4.23 -4.97 -1.87
N SER A 84 5.02 -4.12 -1.24
CA SER A 84 6.32 -4.44 -0.69
C SER A 84 6.30 -4.37 0.83
N ALA A 85 7.03 -5.29 1.46
CA ALA A 85 7.30 -5.34 2.88
C ALA A 85 8.80 -5.21 3.12
N GLY A 86 9.24 -4.16 3.82
CA GLY A 86 10.60 -4.04 4.32
C GLY A 86 10.70 -4.66 5.71
N THR A 87 11.74 -5.43 5.99
CA THR A 87 11.97 -6.10 7.28
C THR A 87 13.35 -5.75 7.82
N ASP A 88 13.61 -6.13 9.07
CA ASP A 88 14.94 -6.15 9.68
C ASP A 88 15.91 -7.18 9.07
N HIS A 89 15.43 -8.05 8.17
CA HIS A 89 16.24 -9.02 7.42
C HIS A 89 16.33 -8.74 5.92
N GLY A 90 15.66 -7.72 5.40
CA GLY A 90 15.66 -7.42 3.97
C GLY A 90 14.31 -6.93 3.48
N PHE A 91 13.79 -7.51 2.40
CA PHE A 91 12.48 -7.13 1.88
C PHE A 91 11.78 -8.26 1.10
N ARG A 92 10.45 -8.13 0.99
CA ARG A 92 9.56 -9.06 0.30
C ARG A 92 8.59 -8.29 -0.60
N ILE A 93 8.19 -8.90 -1.71
CA ILE A 93 7.22 -8.36 -2.66
C ILE A 93 6.10 -9.38 -2.83
N TYR A 94 4.86 -8.90 -2.73
CA TYR A 94 3.67 -9.72 -2.82
C TYR A 94 2.75 -9.23 -3.94
N ASN A 95 2.07 -10.16 -4.59
CA ASN A 95 0.93 -9.87 -5.44
C ASN A 95 -0.32 -9.76 -4.57
N CYS A 96 -1.21 -8.80 -4.85
CA CYS A 96 -2.47 -8.69 -4.11
C CYS A 96 -3.49 -9.74 -4.58
N ASP A 97 -3.56 -10.03 -5.88
CA ASP A 97 -4.56 -10.93 -6.47
C ASP A 97 -4.04 -11.70 -7.70
N PRO A 98 -3.97 -13.05 -7.67
CA PRO A 98 -4.10 -13.87 -6.46
C PRO A 98 -3.00 -13.51 -5.45
N PHE A 99 -3.32 -13.55 -4.15
CA PHE A 99 -2.34 -13.27 -3.10
C PHE A 99 -1.20 -14.28 -3.18
N ARG A 100 0.05 -13.80 -3.30
CA ARG A 100 1.24 -14.65 -3.26
C ARG A 100 2.48 -13.83 -3.03
N GLU A 101 3.46 -14.40 -2.33
CA GLU A 101 4.83 -13.89 -2.37
C GLU A 101 5.37 -14.08 -3.80
N ILE A 102 5.82 -12.98 -4.41
CA ILE A 102 6.44 -12.98 -5.75
C ILE A 102 7.95 -13.12 -5.59
N PHE A 103 8.50 -12.44 -4.59
CA PHE A 103 9.93 -12.24 -4.47
C PHE A 103 10.32 -11.95 -3.01
N ARG A 104 11.47 -12.45 -2.60
CA ARG A 104 12.10 -12.20 -1.30
C ARG A 104 13.59 -11.98 -1.49
N ARG A 105 14.14 -11.00 -0.78
CA ARG A 105 15.58 -10.80 -0.63
C ARG A 105 15.91 -10.63 0.83
N ASP A 106 16.65 -11.58 1.35
CA ASP A 106 17.24 -11.50 2.68
C ASP A 106 18.68 -10.99 2.54
N PHE A 107 19.08 -10.11 3.46
CA PHE A 107 20.43 -9.58 3.57
C PHE A 107 21.02 -10.04 4.91
N CYS A 108 22.15 -10.73 4.84
CA CYS A 108 22.89 -11.17 6.03
C CYS A 108 23.90 -10.10 6.43
N GLY A 109 23.98 -9.81 7.71
CA GLY A 109 25.03 -9.00 8.31
C GLY A 109 26.37 -9.73 8.34
N ASP A 110 27.43 -8.98 8.63
CA ASP A 110 28.81 -9.46 8.64
C ASP A 110 29.05 -10.63 9.62
N ASP A 111 28.23 -10.72 10.66
CA ASP A 111 28.29 -11.79 11.68
C ASP A 111 27.60 -13.11 11.22
N GLY A 112 27.09 -13.17 9.99
CA GLY A 112 26.54 -14.38 9.36
C GLY A 112 25.20 -14.86 9.93
N GLY A 113 24.63 -14.17 10.93
CA GLY A 113 23.39 -14.56 11.60
C GLY A 113 22.36 -13.44 11.84
N SER A 114 22.78 -12.18 11.98
CA SER A 114 21.85 -11.04 12.08
C SER A 114 21.44 -10.58 10.68
N GLY A 115 20.15 -10.34 10.45
CA GLY A 115 19.69 -9.69 9.23
C GLY A 115 20.09 -8.22 9.21
N THR A 116 20.11 -7.63 8.03
CA THR A 116 20.21 -6.17 7.89
C THR A 116 18.93 -5.59 7.32
N GLY A 117 18.45 -4.51 7.92
CA GLY A 117 17.11 -4.01 7.72
C GLY A 117 16.93 -3.02 6.56
N ILE A 118 15.76 -3.09 5.94
CA ILE A 118 15.29 -2.14 4.92
C ILE A 118 14.03 -1.44 5.45
N GLY A 119 14.15 -0.13 5.71
CA GLY A 119 13.08 0.69 6.29
C GLY A 119 12.19 1.40 5.27
N VAL A 120 12.59 1.46 3.99
CA VAL A 120 11.73 1.93 2.90
C VAL A 120 11.98 1.03 1.69
N VAL A 121 10.90 0.49 1.14
CA VAL A 121 10.89 -0.25 -0.11
C VAL A 121 9.80 0.37 -0.98
N GLU A 122 10.18 0.94 -2.10
CA GLU A 122 9.27 1.59 -3.03
C GLU A 122 9.41 0.98 -4.42
N MET A 123 8.33 0.38 -4.90
CA MET A 123 8.29 -0.30 -6.19
C MET A 123 8.11 0.70 -7.34
N LEU A 124 8.64 0.40 -8.51
CA LEU A 124 8.23 1.07 -9.75
C LEU A 124 7.25 0.16 -10.52
N PHE A 125 5.95 0.35 -10.27
CA PHE A 125 4.86 -0.49 -10.78
C PHE A 125 5.13 -1.98 -10.51
N ARG A 126 5.30 -2.77 -11.57
CA ARG A 126 5.67 -4.19 -11.55
C ARG A 126 7.00 -4.43 -12.26
N CYS A 127 7.83 -3.39 -12.35
CA CYS A 127 9.18 -3.49 -12.91
C CYS A 127 10.13 -4.13 -11.88
N ASN A 128 11.31 -4.53 -12.35
CA ASN A 128 12.44 -5.01 -11.54
C ASN A 128 13.19 -3.89 -10.80
N ILE A 129 12.72 -2.64 -10.87
CA ILE A 129 13.39 -1.51 -10.22
C ILE A 129 12.68 -1.12 -8.93
N LEU A 130 13.47 -1.04 -7.86
CA LEU A 130 13.04 -0.66 -6.52
C LEU A 130 13.89 0.51 -6.03
N ALA A 131 13.32 1.36 -5.18
CA ALA A 131 14.06 2.29 -4.35
C ALA A 131 14.10 1.80 -2.91
N LEU A 132 15.30 1.65 -2.35
CA LEU A 132 15.55 1.12 -1.02
C LEU A 132 16.20 2.19 -0.12
N VAL A 133 15.79 2.23 1.13
CA VAL A 133 16.48 2.98 2.21
C VAL A 133 16.64 2.02 3.39
N GLY A 134 17.84 1.94 3.95
CA GLY A 134 18.07 1.10 5.13
C GLY A 134 17.34 1.64 6.35
N GLY A 135 16.91 0.74 7.22
CA GLY A 135 16.21 1.08 8.46
C GLY A 135 16.22 -0.07 9.45
N GLY A 136 15.54 0.12 10.58
CA GLY A 136 15.63 -0.81 11.70
C GLY A 136 16.89 -0.61 12.55
N PRO A 137 17.14 -1.50 13.52
CA PRO A 137 18.31 -1.41 14.39
C PRO A 137 19.64 -1.53 13.63
N ASP A 138 19.69 -2.42 12.64
CA ASP A 138 20.89 -2.75 11.86
C ASP A 138 20.64 -2.53 10.36
N PRO A 139 20.69 -1.29 9.85
CA PRO A 139 20.26 -0.97 8.48
C PRO A 139 21.27 -1.44 7.42
N GLN A 140 20.79 -2.11 6.36
CA GLN A 140 21.64 -2.59 5.24
C GLN A 140 22.32 -1.45 4.47
N TYR A 141 21.69 -0.29 4.43
CA TYR A 141 22.21 0.91 3.77
C TYR A 141 22.09 2.11 4.71
N PRO A 142 22.92 3.16 4.58
CA PRO A 142 22.77 4.36 5.38
C PRO A 142 21.36 4.98 5.21
N PRO A 143 20.68 5.38 6.30
CA PRO A 143 19.29 5.87 6.25
C PRO A 143 19.15 7.23 5.54
N ASN A 144 20.27 7.89 5.22
CA ASN A 144 20.34 9.12 4.43
C ASN A 144 20.65 8.86 2.94
N LYS A 145 20.60 7.61 2.47
CA LYS A 145 20.80 7.24 1.07
C LYS A 145 19.57 6.54 0.50
N VAL A 146 19.23 6.87 -0.75
CA VAL A 146 18.29 6.09 -1.57
C VAL A 146 19.09 5.25 -2.55
N MET A 147 18.93 3.93 -2.47
CA MET A 147 19.55 2.97 -3.37
C MET A 147 18.56 2.59 -4.46
N ILE A 148 18.96 2.73 -5.72
CA ILE A 148 18.18 2.28 -6.88
C ILE A 148 18.61 0.86 -7.19
N TRP A 149 17.77 -0.09 -6.83
CA TRP A 149 18.03 -1.52 -6.94
C TRP A 149 17.42 -2.07 -8.23
N ASP A 150 18.21 -2.82 -8.98
CA ASP A 150 17.74 -3.67 -10.07
C ASP A 150 17.74 -5.12 -9.59
N ASP A 151 16.55 -5.68 -9.47
CA ASP A 151 16.39 -7.04 -9.00
C ASP A 151 16.83 -8.11 -10.01
N HIS A 152 16.65 -7.87 -11.30
CA HIS A 152 17.11 -8.78 -12.34
C HIS A 152 18.64 -8.89 -12.34
N GLN A 153 19.34 -7.79 -12.03
CA GLN A 153 20.79 -7.76 -11.89
C GLN A 153 21.27 -8.04 -10.46
N THR A 154 20.34 -8.18 -9.51
CA THR A 154 20.60 -8.36 -8.08
C THR A 154 21.62 -7.38 -7.50
N ARG A 155 21.56 -6.10 -7.92
CA ARG A 155 22.53 -5.09 -7.50
C ARG A 155 21.96 -3.68 -7.48
N CYS A 156 22.62 -2.81 -6.73
CA CYS A 156 22.39 -1.37 -6.80
C CYS A 156 22.96 -0.79 -8.09
N ILE A 157 22.13 -0.09 -8.88
CA ILE A 157 22.49 0.55 -10.14
C ILE A 157 22.63 2.07 -10.03
N GLY A 158 22.31 2.65 -8.88
CA GLY A 158 22.49 4.07 -8.62
C GLY A 158 22.22 4.43 -7.16
N GLU A 159 22.82 5.50 -6.68
CA GLU A 159 22.60 6.00 -5.31
C GLU A 159 22.35 7.51 -5.30
N LEU A 160 21.48 7.95 -4.38
CA LEU A 160 21.25 9.36 -4.06
C LEU A 160 21.58 9.58 -2.60
N SER A 161 22.54 10.46 -2.31
CA SER A 161 23.02 10.73 -0.94
C SER A 161 22.53 12.08 -0.43
N PHE A 162 22.00 12.10 0.79
CA PHE A 162 21.42 13.27 1.43
C PHE A 162 22.14 13.60 2.75
N ARG A 163 21.96 14.85 3.22
CA ARG A 163 22.54 15.32 4.50
C ARG A 163 21.73 14.92 5.74
N SER A 164 20.52 14.42 5.54
CA SER A 164 19.64 13.95 6.61
C SER A 164 18.93 12.68 6.15
N GLU A 165 18.36 11.96 7.10
CA GLU A 165 17.57 10.76 6.84
C GLU A 165 16.46 10.99 5.83
N VAL A 166 16.30 10.00 4.96
CA VAL A 166 15.19 9.89 4.01
C VAL A 166 14.00 9.32 4.77
N LYS A 167 12.88 10.05 4.76
CA LYS A 167 11.64 9.64 5.43
C LYS A 167 10.73 8.80 4.54
N SER A 168 10.75 9.04 3.23
CA SER A 168 10.05 8.22 2.25
C SER A 168 10.57 8.50 0.84
N VAL A 169 10.20 7.66 -0.11
CA VAL A 169 10.49 7.81 -1.54
C VAL A 169 9.18 7.67 -2.32
N ARG A 170 9.07 8.33 -3.46
CA ARG A 170 8.03 8.04 -4.46
C ARG A 170 8.68 7.86 -5.83
N LEU A 171 8.27 6.79 -6.51
CA LEU A 171 8.71 6.50 -7.86
C LEU A 171 7.62 6.77 -8.89
N ARG A 172 8.04 7.30 -10.02
CA ARG A 172 7.30 7.43 -11.27
C ARG A 172 8.23 6.99 -12.40
N ARG A 173 7.67 6.60 -13.56
CA ARG A 173 8.46 6.12 -14.71
C ARG A 173 9.60 7.06 -15.14
N ASP A 174 9.45 8.35 -14.91
CA ASP A 174 10.40 9.38 -15.31
C ASP A 174 10.94 10.21 -14.13
N ARG A 175 10.54 9.93 -12.89
CA ARG A 175 10.95 10.73 -11.71
C ARG A 175 11.24 9.86 -10.49
N ILE A 176 12.22 10.31 -9.70
CA ILE A 176 12.48 9.82 -8.34
C ILE A 176 12.25 11.00 -7.41
N VAL A 177 11.39 10.83 -6.41
CA VAL A 177 11.12 11.86 -5.40
C VAL A 177 11.60 11.35 -4.05
N ALA A 178 12.61 11.99 -3.48
CA ALA A 178 13.13 11.68 -2.15
C ALA A 178 12.60 12.70 -1.15
N ILE A 179 11.98 12.21 -0.07
CA ILE A 179 11.33 13.02 0.96
C ILE A 179 12.16 12.98 2.23
N LEU A 180 12.63 14.14 2.66
CA LEU A 180 13.33 14.37 3.93
C LEU A 180 12.41 15.12 4.91
N LEU A 181 12.86 15.36 6.13
CA LEU A 181 12.07 16.01 7.18
C LEU A 181 11.53 17.41 6.79
N GLN A 182 12.26 18.21 6.02
CA GLN A 182 11.81 19.57 5.64
C GLN A 182 12.06 19.89 4.15
N LYS A 183 12.50 18.90 3.39
CA LYS A 183 12.89 19.07 1.99
C LYS A 183 12.43 17.88 1.16
N ILE A 184 12.00 18.16 -0.06
CA ILE A 184 11.69 17.15 -1.07
C ILE A 184 12.58 17.42 -2.27
N PHE A 185 13.22 16.37 -2.78
CA PHE A 185 14.08 16.43 -3.95
C PHE A 185 13.47 15.62 -5.07
N VAL A 186 13.28 16.26 -6.23
CA VAL A 186 12.73 15.63 -7.43
C VAL A 186 13.86 15.47 -8.44
N TYR A 187 14.16 14.22 -8.78
CA TYR A 187 15.20 13.85 -9.74
C TYR A 187 14.57 13.33 -11.03
N ASN A 188 15.26 13.52 -12.14
CA ASN A 188 15.00 12.78 -13.36
C ASN A 188 15.44 11.32 -13.17
N PHE A 189 14.59 10.36 -13.55
CA PHE A 189 14.91 8.94 -13.34
C PHE A 189 16.05 8.47 -14.25
N ALA A 190 16.10 8.95 -15.50
CA ALA A 190 17.03 8.43 -16.51
C ALA A 190 18.51 8.79 -16.27
N ASP A 191 18.78 10.00 -15.78
CA ASP A 191 20.16 10.50 -15.59
C ASP A 191 20.44 10.97 -14.16
N LEU A 192 19.51 10.75 -13.23
CA LEU A 192 19.61 11.12 -11.82
C LEU A 192 19.89 12.62 -11.57
N LYS A 193 19.61 13.50 -12.53
CA LYS A 193 19.77 14.95 -12.33
C LYS A 193 18.68 15.49 -11.43
N LEU A 194 19.08 16.32 -10.47
CA LEU A 194 18.16 17.07 -9.63
C LEU A 194 17.42 18.10 -10.49
N LEU A 195 16.09 18.06 -10.47
CA LEU A 195 15.22 18.96 -11.22
C LEU A 195 14.61 20.04 -10.32
N HIS A 196 14.18 19.67 -9.12
CA HIS A 196 13.48 20.59 -8.22
C HIS A 196 13.77 20.22 -6.76
N GLN A 197 14.00 21.24 -5.94
CA GLN A 197 14.08 21.15 -4.49
C GLN A 197 12.93 21.97 -3.89
N ILE A 198 12.10 21.31 -3.10
CA ILE A 198 10.92 21.89 -2.46
C ILE A 198 11.17 21.93 -0.96
N GLU A 199 10.94 23.08 -0.33
CA GLU A 199 10.91 23.21 1.12
C GLU A 199 9.49 22.99 1.66
N THR A 200 9.40 22.28 2.77
CA THR A 200 8.13 21.96 3.45
C THR A 200 8.23 22.31 4.93
N ILE A 201 7.07 22.44 5.58
CA ILE A 201 7.01 22.28 7.03
C ILE A 201 7.57 20.91 7.44
N ALA A 202 7.90 20.72 8.72
CA ALA A 202 8.32 19.42 9.25
C ALA A 202 7.36 18.30 8.83
N ASN A 203 7.92 17.32 8.11
CA ASN A 203 7.27 16.20 7.46
C ASN A 203 7.85 14.87 7.98
N PRO A 204 7.65 14.55 9.28
CA PRO A 204 8.26 13.37 9.89
C PRO A 204 7.73 12.05 9.30
N LYS A 205 6.52 12.07 8.73
CA LYS A 205 5.87 10.91 8.08
C LYS A 205 6.26 10.75 6.60
N GLY A 206 7.10 11.63 6.04
CA GLY A 206 7.51 11.55 4.65
C GLY A 206 6.37 11.73 3.64
N LEU A 207 5.33 12.50 3.97
CA LEU A 207 4.16 12.71 3.12
C LEU A 207 4.54 13.40 1.80
N CYS A 208 4.31 12.73 0.68
CA CYS A 208 4.35 13.28 -0.67
C CYS A 208 3.63 12.31 -1.60
N GLU A 209 2.85 12.82 -2.54
CA GLU A 209 2.18 12.00 -3.55
C GLU A 209 2.45 12.55 -4.95
N VAL A 210 2.56 11.66 -5.92
CA VAL A 210 2.74 12.01 -7.33
C VAL A 210 1.73 11.28 -8.18
N SER A 211 1.11 12.00 -9.12
CA SER A 211 0.26 11.38 -10.14
C SER A 211 1.12 10.43 -10.97
N GLN A 212 0.51 9.38 -11.51
CA GLN A 212 1.22 8.27 -12.14
C GLN A 212 0.82 8.02 -13.60
N LEU A 213 -0.21 8.71 -14.10
CA LEU A 213 -0.52 8.71 -15.53
C LEU A 213 0.64 9.29 -16.34
N SER A 214 0.84 8.72 -17.53
CA SER A 214 1.79 9.22 -18.52
C SER A 214 1.48 10.67 -18.90
N GLY A 215 2.51 11.50 -19.07
CA GLY A 215 2.37 12.91 -19.41
C GLY A 215 2.76 13.84 -18.26
N SER A 216 1.93 14.84 -17.97
CA SER A 216 2.21 15.82 -16.90
C SER A 216 2.17 15.17 -15.53
N MET A 217 3.19 15.44 -14.72
CA MET A 217 3.17 15.10 -13.30
C MET A 217 2.48 16.20 -12.49
N VAL A 218 1.58 15.79 -11.60
CA VAL A 218 1.12 16.55 -10.44
C VAL A 218 1.84 16.00 -9.21
N LEU A 219 2.46 16.86 -8.42
CA LEU A 219 3.09 16.50 -7.14
C LEU A 219 2.38 17.23 -6.00
N VAL A 220 2.12 16.52 -4.91
CA VAL A 220 1.47 17.05 -3.72
C VAL A 220 2.35 16.81 -2.50
N CYS A 221 2.56 17.84 -1.69
CA CYS A 221 3.30 17.76 -0.44
C CYS A 221 2.74 18.74 0.61
N PRO A 222 3.12 18.60 1.90
CA PRO A 222 2.85 19.65 2.88
C PRO A 222 3.40 21.01 2.42
N GLY A 223 2.65 22.08 2.67
CA GLY A 223 3.10 23.45 2.46
C GLY A 223 4.07 23.92 3.56
N LEU A 224 4.33 25.22 3.60
CA LEU A 224 5.15 25.83 4.66
C LEU A 224 4.32 26.15 5.92
N LEU A 225 3.00 26.22 5.77
CA LEU A 225 2.08 26.52 6.87
C LEU A 225 1.39 25.25 7.39
N LYS A 226 1.07 25.26 8.68
CA LYS A 226 0.30 24.20 9.32
C LYS A 226 -1.05 24.02 8.60
N GLY A 227 -1.33 22.79 8.16
CA GLY A 227 -2.58 22.44 7.50
C GLY A 227 -2.70 22.91 6.04
N GLN A 228 -1.61 23.47 5.49
CA GLN A 228 -1.49 23.81 4.09
C GLN A 228 -0.93 22.63 3.29
N VAL A 229 -1.46 22.45 2.09
CA VAL A 229 -0.93 21.51 1.08
C VAL A 229 -0.46 22.30 -0.13
N ARG A 230 0.72 21.97 -0.64
CA ARG A 230 1.29 22.48 -1.89
C ARG A 230 1.04 21.47 -3.01
N VAL A 231 0.51 21.95 -4.12
CA VAL A 231 0.21 21.17 -5.33
C VAL A 231 0.98 21.78 -6.50
N GLU A 232 1.85 21.01 -7.12
CA GLU A 232 2.67 21.40 -8.26
C GLU A 232 2.20 20.73 -9.54
N HIS A 233 1.79 21.53 -10.53
CA HIS A 233 1.46 21.07 -11.87
C HIS A 233 2.62 21.32 -12.82
N TYR A 234 3.41 20.29 -13.12
CA TYR A 234 4.68 20.46 -13.85
C TYR A 234 4.51 20.91 -15.30
N ASN A 235 3.46 20.45 -16.00
CA ASN A 235 3.24 20.86 -17.40
C ASN A 235 2.80 22.33 -17.53
N SER A 236 1.91 22.79 -16.66
CA SER A 236 1.46 24.18 -16.66
C SER A 236 2.39 25.11 -15.88
N LYS A 237 3.39 24.56 -15.17
CA LYS A 237 4.28 25.27 -14.25
C LYS A 237 3.50 26.11 -13.22
N ARG A 238 2.38 25.56 -12.73
CA ARG A 238 1.49 26.22 -11.77
C ARG A 238 1.63 25.56 -10.41
N THR A 239 1.85 26.38 -9.39
CA THR A 239 1.80 25.98 -7.99
C THR A 239 0.49 26.45 -7.38
N LYS A 240 -0.15 25.58 -6.58
CA LYS A 240 -1.32 25.90 -5.77
C LYS A 240 -1.06 25.58 -4.31
N PHE A 241 -1.49 26.48 -3.44
CA PHE A 241 -1.46 26.30 -2.00
C PHE A 241 -2.89 26.22 -1.49
N ILE A 242 -3.24 25.09 -0.88
CA ILE A 242 -4.59 24.82 -0.36
C ILE A 242 -4.50 24.83 1.15
N MET A 243 -5.19 25.76 1.81
CA MET A 243 -5.39 25.73 3.26
C MET A 243 -6.46 24.69 3.60
N ALA A 244 -6.05 23.42 3.61
CA ALA A 244 -6.98 22.30 3.69
C ALA A 244 -7.56 22.11 5.11
N HIS A 245 -6.79 22.42 6.15
CA HIS A 245 -7.16 22.22 7.55
C HIS A 245 -6.52 23.27 8.48
N ASP A 246 -7.10 23.49 9.67
CA ASP A 246 -6.47 24.33 10.71
C ASP A 246 -5.39 23.58 11.52
N SER A 247 -5.42 22.26 11.45
CA SER A 247 -4.48 21.37 12.14
C SER A 247 -3.44 20.80 11.16
N ARG A 248 -2.33 20.23 11.65
CA ARG A 248 -1.28 19.71 10.76
C ARG A 248 -1.86 18.65 9.83
N ILE A 249 -1.38 18.61 8.60
CA ILE A 249 -1.72 17.54 7.65
C ILE A 249 -1.22 16.22 8.22
N ALA A 250 -2.10 15.22 8.30
CA ALA A 250 -1.78 13.91 8.84
C ALA A 250 -1.54 12.89 7.73
N CYS A 251 -2.35 12.94 6.67
CA CYS A 251 -2.28 12.07 5.51
C CYS A 251 -2.96 12.76 4.32
N PHE A 252 -2.60 12.38 3.09
CA PHE A 252 -3.34 12.72 1.88
C PHE A 252 -3.10 11.67 0.80
N ALA A 253 -4.04 11.61 -0.14
CA ALA A 253 -3.99 10.74 -1.30
C ALA A 253 -4.30 11.53 -2.56
N LEU A 254 -3.71 11.13 -3.68
CA LEU A 254 -3.89 11.74 -4.98
C LEU A 254 -4.42 10.69 -5.96
N THR A 255 -5.37 11.06 -6.82
CA THR A 255 -5.78 10.16 -7.91
C THR A 255 -4.67 9.96 -8.92
N GLN A 256 -4.70 8.83 -9.64
CA GLN A 256 -3.66 8.47 -10.62
C GLN A 256 -3.42 9.54 -11.68
N ASP A 257 -4.47 10.26 -12.06
CA ASP A 257 -4.46 11.37 -13.02
C ASP A 257 -4.09 12.73 -12.40
N GLY A 258 -3.94 12.79 -11.09
CA GLY A 258 -3.60 13.99 -10.35
C GLY A 258 -4.73 15.01 -10.21
N ARG A 259 -5.98 14.69 -10.55
CA ARG A 259 -7.11 15.65 -10.54
C ARG A 259 -7.73 15.85 -9.16
N LEU A 260 -7.81 14.81 -8.34
CA LEU A 260 -8.45 14.85 -7.03
C LEU A 260 -7.44 14.59 -5.92
N LEU A 261 -7.56 15.36 -4.86
CA LEU A 261 -6.73 15.29 -3.68
C LEU A 261 -7.61 15.11 -2.44
N ALA A 262 -7.48 13.97 -1.75
CA ALA A 262 -8.08 13.76 -0.44
C ALA A 262 -7.08 14.14 0.65
N THR A 263 -7.50 14.89 1.66
CA THR A 263 -6.62 15.33 2.76
C THR A 263 -7.27 15.08 4.11
N SER A 264 -6.47 14.68 5.08
CA SER A 264 -6.86 14.60 6.48
C SER A 264 -5.84 15.33 7.36
N SER A 265 -6.27 15.71 8.56
CA SER A 265 -5.42 16.41 9.51
C SER A 265 -5.27 15.65 10.81
N SER A 266 -4.41 16.14 11.71
CA SER A 266 -4.17 15.54 13.03
C SER A 266 -5.39 15.50 13.95
N LYS A 267 -6.50 16.17 13.57
CA LYS A 267 -7.81 16.00 14.20
C LYS A 267 -8.51 14.71 13.72
N GLY A 268 -8.32 14.30 12.46
CA GLY A 268 -8.82 13.05 11.88
C GLY A 268 -10.33 12.82 11.95
N THR A 269 -11.12 13.86 12.18
CA THR A 269 -12.59 13.78 12.18
C THR A 269 -13.17 13.90 10.77
N LEU A 270 -12.48 14.62 9.89
CA LEU A 270 -12.91 14.96 8.55
C LEU A 270 -11.84 14.61 7.52
N VAL A 271 -12.28 14.16 6.35
CA VAL A 271 -11.47 14.05 5.15
C VAL A 271 -12.07 14.95 4.08
N ARG A 272 -11.24 15.76 3.44
CA ARG A 272 -11.65 16.76 2.45
C ARG A 272 -11.09 16.44 1.08
N ILE A 273 -11.95 16.48 0.07
CA ILE A 273 -11.64 16.18 -1.32
C ILE A 273 -11.59 17.50 -2.09
N PHE A 274 -10.45 17.76 -2.71
CA PHE A 274 -10.18 18.98 -3.47
C PHE A 274 -9.94 18.68 -4.93
N ASN A 275 -10.28 19.64 -5.79
CA ASN A 275 -9.74 19.73 -7.13
C ASN A 275 -8.31 20.30 -7.08
N THR A 276 -7.36 19.62 -7.70
CA THR A 276 -5.95 20.03 -7.67
C THR A 276 -5.66 21.23 -8.58
N LEU A 277 -6.46 21.48 -9.63
CA LEU A 277 -6.20 22.51 -10.65
C LEU A 277 -6.50 23.93 -10.14
N ASP A 278 -7.62 24.09 -9.42
CA ASP A 278 -8.08 25.36 -8.89
C ASP A 278 -8.07 25.43 -7.36
N GLY A 279 -7.94 24.30 -6.67
CA GLY A 279 -7.94 24.20 -5.21
C GLY A 279 -9.32 24.21 -4.57
N THR A 280 -10.38 24.05 -5.36
CA THR A 280 -11.76 24.05 -4.85
C THR A 280 -12.04 22.83 -3.98
N LEU A 281 -12.69 23.03 -2.84
CA LEU A 281 -13.22 21.96 -2.00
C LEU A 281 -14.47 21.40 -2.67
N LEU A 282 -14.42 20.12 -3.07
CA LEU A 282 -15.50 19.45 -3.79
C LEU A 282 -16.43 18.70 -2.84
N GLN A 283 -15.86 18.00 -1.86
CA GLN A 283 -16.62 17.20 -0.91
C GLN A 283 -15.90 17.12 0.43
N GLU A 284 -16.67 17.00 1.51
CA GLU A 284 -16.17 16.74 2.86
C GLU A 284 -16.91 15.53 3.42
N VAL A 285 -16.15 14.55 3.90
CA VAL A 285 -16.69 13.32 4.51
C VAL A 285 -16.26 13.21 5.96
N ARG A 286 -17.14 12.68 6.80
CA ARG A 286 -16.95 12.58 8.25
C ARG A 286 -16.65 11.15 8.64
N ARG A 287 -15.44 10.93 9.16
CA ARG A 287 -15.02 9.65 9.76
C ARG A 287 -15.75 9.38 11.07
N GLY A 288 -15.86 10.40 11.92
CA GLY A 288 -16.52 10.30 13.22
C GLY A 288 -16.49 11.62 13.99
N ALA A 289 -17.08 11.61 15.18
CA ALA A 289 -17.04 12.75 16.11
C ALA A 289 -15.68 12.87 16.81
N ASP A 290 -15.09 11.73 17.17
CA ASP A 290 -13.86 11.69 17.95
C ASP A 290 -12.61 11.91 17.11
N ARG A 291 -11.62 12.50 17.76
CA ARG A 291 -10.27 12.62 17.21
C ARG A 291 -9.69 11.22 16.96
N ALA A 292 -9.05 11.06 15.81
CA ALA A 292 -8.36 9.85 15.41
C ALA A 292 -7.09 10.19 14.65
N GLU A 293 -6.04 9.38 14.81
CA GLU A 293 -4.89 9.43 13.93
C GLU A 293 -5.21 8.67 12.64
N ILE A 294 -5.07 9.35 11.49
CA ILE A 294 -5.30 8.74 10.18
C ILE A 294 -3.98 8.13 9.71
N TYR A 295 -4.01 6.84 9.38
CA TYR A 295 -2.86 6.11 8.86
C TYR A 295 -2.80 6.16 7.34
N SER A 296 -3.90 5.82 6.66
CA SER A 296 -3.95 5.76 5.19
C SER A 296 -5.27 6.30 4.65
N VAL A 297 -5.19 6.89 3.46
CA VAL A 297 -6.33 7.32 2.65
C VAL A 297 -6.08 6.79 1.23
N ALA A 298 -7.09 6.22 0.59
CA ALA A 298 -6.96 5.71 -0.78
C ALA A 298 -8.21 5.96 -1.61
N PHE A 299 -8.04 6.35 -2.87
CA PHE A 299 -9.11 6.40 -3.86
C PHE A 299 -9.27 5.04 -4.55
N SER A 300 -10.51 4.70 -4.94
CA SER A 300 -10.71 3.67 -5.96
C SER A 300 -10.20 4.17 -7.32
N SER A 301 -9.88 3.26 -8.23
CA SER A 301 -9.45 3.60 -9.59
C SER A 301 -10.47 4.46 -10.36
N SER A 302 -11.76 4.27 -10.09
CA SER A 302 -12.87 5.07 -10.62
C SER A 302 -13.09 6.41 -9.91
N ALA A 303 -12.37 6.67 -8.80
CA ALA A 303 -12.58 7.78 -7.88
C ALA A 303 -14.02 7.91 -7.33
N GLN A 304 -14.78 6.81 -7.33
CA GLN A 304 -16.12 6.74 -6.75
C GLN A 304 -16.11 6.38 -5.26
N TRP A 305 -15.01 5.82 -4.77
CA TRP A 305 -14.87 5.39 -3.39
C TRP A 305 -13.59 5.95 -2.77
N LEU A 306 -13.67 6.23 -1.47
CA LEU A 306 -12.54 6.62 -0.64
C LEU A 306 -12.47 5.72 0.59
N ALA A 307 -11.34 5.06 0.81
CA ALA A 307 -11.07 4.28 2.01
C ALA A 307 -10.16 5.07 2.96
N VAL A 308 -10.43 4.99 4.27
CA VAL A 308 -9.68 5.71 5.31
C VAL A 308 -9.47 4.80 6.51
N SER A 309 -8.21 4.51 6.86
CA SER A 309 -7.84 3.77 8.07
C SER A 309 -7.39 4.70 9.20
N SER A 310 -7.63 4.30 10.45
CA SER A 310 -7.25 5.09 11.62
C SER A 310 -6.86 4.26 12.84
N ASP A 311 -6.30 4.92 13.85
CA ASP A 311 -5.95 4.37 15.16
C ASP A 311 -7.13 3.83 15.97
N LYS A 312 -8.36 4.10 15.55
CA LYS A 312 -9.60 3.55 16.15
C LYS A 312 -9.88 2.11 15.75
N GLY A 313 -8.92 1.43 15.12
CA GLY A 313 -9.11 0.06 14.63
C GLY A 313 -10.23 -0.02 13.60
N THR A 314 -10.45 1.03 12.81
CA THR A 314 -11.52 1.05 11.81
C THR A 314 -11.06 1.55 10.45
N VAL A 315 -11.58 0.92 9.40
CA VAL A 315 -11.52 1.43 8.03
C VAL A 315 -12.89 1.92 7.64
N HIS A 316 -13.00 3.17 7.20
CA HIS A 316 -14.22 3.77 6.69
C HIS A 316 -14.17 3.86 5.18
N VAL A 317 -15.25 3.47 4.50
CA VAL A 317 -15.40 3.64 3.05
C VAL A 317 -16.50 4.66 2.77
N PHE A 318 -16.19 5.65 1.95
CA PHE A 318 -17.11 6.73 1.58
C PHE A 318 -17.42 6.68 0.09
N SER A 319 -18.68 6.95 -0.25
CA SER A 319 -19.06 7.24 -1.64
C SER A 319 -18.69 8.67 -1.99
N LEU A 320 -18.02 8.85 -3.12
CA LEU A 320 -17.67 10.15 -3.65
C LEU A 320 -18.67 10.55 -4.72
N LYS A 321 -19.24 11.75 -4.58
CA LYS A 321 -20.21 12.34 -5.52
C LYS A 321 -19.55 13.32 -6.48
N VAL A 322 -18.25 13.18 -6.68
CA VAL A 322 -17.47 14.07 -7.53
C VAL A 322 -17.66 13.64 -8.98
N GLU A 323 -18.33 14.46 -9.78
CA GLU A 323 -18.47 14.21 -11.21
C GLU A 323 -17.10 14.35 -11.91
N SER A 324 -16.55 13.23 -12.38
CA SER A 324 -15.30 13.20 -13.16
C SER A 324 -15.38 13.97 -14.50
N GLY A 325 -16.56 14.50 -14.88
CA GLY A 325 -16.87 15.06 -16.20
C GLY A 325 -16.96 16.59 -16.32
N SER A 326 -16.99 17.36 -15.23
CA SER A 326 -17.22 18.83 -15.32
C SER A 326 -15.94 19.68 -15.22
N LEU A 327 -14.85 19.20 -15.81
CA LEU A 327 -13.56 19.91 -15.81
C LEU A 327 -13.02 20.08 -17.23
N GLY A 328 -13.53 21.11 -17.91
CA GLY A 328 -12.85 21.79 -19.02
C GLY A 328 -13.21 21.35 -20.44
N SER A 329 -14.42 21.63 -20.90
CA SER A 329 -14.67 21.89 -22.33
C SER A 329 -14.89 23.39 -22.52
N ASP A 330 -13.82 24.10 -22.78
CA ASP A 330 -13.88 25.49 -23.23
C ASP A 330 -13.94 25.47 -24.76
N ARG A 331 -15.15 25.61 -25.35
CA ARG A 331 -15.35 26.17 -26.69
C ARG A 331 -16.83 26.47 -27.04
N SER A 332 -17.01 27.76 -27.36
CA SER A 332 -18.03 28.43 -28.19
C SER A 332 -19.50 28.49 -27.74
N ARG A 333 -19.88 29.70 -27.32
CA ARG A 333 -21.21 30.29 -27.45
C ARG A 333 -21.75 30.12 -28.88
N SER A 334 -22.95 29.56 -29.01
CA SER A 334 -23.90 29.95 -30.05
C SER A 334 -25.33 29.82 -29.51
N SER A 335 -26.04 30.94 -29.58
CA SER A 335 -27.43 31.15 -29.21
C SER A 335 -28.39 30.62 -30.28
N SER A 336 -29.45 29.90 -29.86
CA SER A 336 -30.80 29.97 -30.44
C SER A 336 -31.81 29.12 -29.66
N GLU A 337 -32.69 29.80 -28.91
CA GLU A 337 -34.17 29.67 -28.71
C GLU A 337 -34.94 28.34 -28.98
N PRO A 338 -36.14 28.18 -28.37
CA PRO A 338 -36.55 26.97 -27.65
C PRO A 338 -37.63 26.15 -28.37
N ASN A 339 -37.81 24.89 -27.93
CA ASN A 339 -39.05 24.16 -28.16
C ASN A 339 -39.47 23.37 -26.92
N LEU A 340 -40.77 23.52 -26.61
CA LEU A 340 -41.53 22.99 -25.49
C LEU A 340 -42.10 21.59 -25.79
N SER A 341 -42.03 20.66 -24.85
CA SER A 341 -43.09 19.70 -24.44
C SER A 341 -42.58 18.71 -23.36
N VAL A 342 -42.66 19.04 -22.04
CA VAL A 342 -43.58 18.58 -20.94
C VAL A 342 -43.70 17.02 -20.75
N PRO A 343 -43.93 16.46 -19.53
CA PRO A 343 -43.02 16.27 -18.39
C PRO A 343 -43.07 14.81 -17.83
N SER A 344 -42.17 14.44 -16.90
CA SER A 344 -42.47 13.41 -15.89
C SER A 344 -41.69 13.65 -14.60
N ALA A 345 -42.47 14.03 -13.58
CA ALA A 345 -42.31 13.82 -12.14
C ALA A 345 -40.92 13.99 -11.48
N VAL A 346 -40.71 15.24 -11.07
CA VAL A 346 -40.15 15.71 -9.78
C VAL A 346 -39.66 14.67 -8.76
N SER A 347 -38.41 14.86 -8.32
CA SER A 347 -38.11 14.95 -6.88
C SER A 347 -37.53 16.33 -6.60
N SER A 348 -38.44 17.18 -6.18
CA SER A 348 -38.29 18.54 -5.69
C SER A 348 -37.62 18.55 -4.32
N LEU A 349 -36.35 18.95 -4.25
CA LEU A 349 -35.78 19.68 -3.11
C LEU A 349 -34.72 20.68 -3.62
N SER A 350 -35.18 21.59 -4.49
CA SER A 350 -34.43 22.79 -4.90
C SER A 350 -35.24 24.03 -4.55
N PHE A 351 -35.64 24.22 -3.29
CA PHE A 351 -36.17 25.50 -2.85
C PHE A 351 -36.20 25.60 -1.32
N MET A 352 -35.06 25.95 -0.72
CA MET A 352 -34.86 26.63 0.58
C MET A 352 -33.37 26.52 0.93
N LYS A 353 -32.53 27.16 0.11
CA LYS A 353 -31.06 27.29 0.30
C LYS A 353 -30.67 28.74 0.60
N GLY A 354 -31.52 29.43 1.36
CA GLY A 354 -31.22 30.74 1.94
C GLY A 354 -30.97 30.56 3.43
N VAL A 355 -29.78 30.94 3.90
CA VAL A 355 -29.37 31.01 5.32
C VAL A 355 -28.94 29.69 6.00
N LEU A 356 -28.10 28.88 5.35
CA LEU A 356 -27.14 28.02 6.07
C LEU A 356 -25.80 27.94 5.31
N PRO A 357 -24.64 28.11 5.98
CA PRO A 357 -23.33 27.90 5.36
C PRO A 357 -23.24 26.48 4.75
N ARG A 358 -22.65 26.35 3.56
CA ARG A 358 -22.41 25.07 2.84
C ARG A 358 -21.56 24.02 3.60
N TYR A 359 -21.26 24.24 4.87
CA TYR A 359 -20.39 23.44 5.73
C TYR A 359 -21.11 22.33 6.52
N PHE A 360 -22.40 22.06 6.28
CA PHE A 360 -23.20 21.17 7.13
C PHE A 360 -23.79 19.90 6.50
N SER A 361 -23.27 19.44 5.36
CA SER A 361 -23.58 18.09 4.87
C SER A 361 -22.31 17.23 4.78
N SER A 362 -21.62 17.01 5.90
CA SER A 362 -20.57 15.99 5.91
C SER A 362 -21.24 14.63 5.75
N GLU A 363 -20.85 13.88 4.73
CA GLU A 363 -21.42 12.55 4.47
C GLU A 363 -20.68 11.50 5.31
N TRP A 364 -21.44 10.54 5.83
CA TRP A 364 -20.90 9.45 6.65
C TRP A 364 -20.43 8.29 5.76
N SER A 365 -19.62 7.41 6.32
CA SER A 365 -19.15 6.22 5.60
C SER A 365 -20.31 5.31 5.24
N VAL A 366 -20.30 4.79 4.01
CA VAL A 366 -21.26 3.79 3.55
C VAL A 366 -20.97 2.41 4.13
N ALA A 367 -19.71 2.16 4.51
CA ALA A 367 -19.27 0.90 5.09
C ALA A 367 -18.12 1.14 6.08
N GLN A 368 -18.01 0.24 7.06
CA GLN A 368 -16.99 0.29 8.11
C GLN A 368 -16.47 -1.13 8.40
N PHE A 369 -15.15 -1.25 8.51
CA PHE A 369 -14.48 -2.46 8.97
C PHE A 369 -13.92 -2.24 10.37
N ARG A 370 -13.87 -3.29 11.17
CA ARG A 370 -13.18 -3.30 12.46
C ARG A 370 -11.94 -4.19 12.38
N LEU A 371 -10.82 -3.65 12.82
CA LEU A 371 -9.50 -4.24 12.86
C LEU A 371 -9.03 -4.27 14.32
N HIS A 372 -7.92 -4.95 14.58
CA HIS A 372 -7.32 -4.91 15.91
C HIS A 372 -6.77 -3.51 16.19
N GLU A 373 -7.16 -2.92 17.32
CA GLU A 373 -6.63 -1.63 17.76
C GLU A 373 -5.13 -1.75 18.09
N GLY A 374 -4.38 -0.65 17.99
CA GLY A 374 -2.95 -0.60 18.33
C GLY A 374 -1.98 -0.95 17.19
N SER A 375 -2.45 -1.53 16.08
CA SER A 375 -1.63 -1.71 14.86
C SER A 375 -1.90 -0.59 13.83
N GLN A 376 -0.91 -0.34 12.97
CA GLN A 376 -1.05 0.58 11.84
C GLN A 376 -1.47 -0.17 10.59
N TYR A 377 -2.47 0.35 9.88
CA TYR A 377 -2.98 -0.28 8.66
C TYR A 377 -2.96 0.67 7.48
N ILE A 378 -2.40 0.23 6.36
CA ILE A 378 -2.53 0.89 5.06
C ILE A 378 -3.64 0.23 4.25
N VAL A 379 -4.32 1.01 3.41
CA VAL A 379 -5.49 0.56 2.66
C VAL A 379 -5.37 0.90 1.19
N ALA A 380 -5.88 0.03 0.33
CA ALA A 380 -6.01 0.25 -1.10
C ALA A 380 -7.26 -0.43 -1.65
N PHE A 381 -7.69 -0.04 -2.85
CA PHE A 381 -8.71 -0.77 -3.59
C PHE A 381 -8.03 -1.78 -4.52
N GLY A 382 -8.50 -3.02 -4.46
CA GLY A 382 -8.04 -4.10 -5.34
C GLY A 382 -8.49 -3.92 -6.78
N HIS A 383 -7.95 -4.73 -7.68
CA HIS A 383 -8.33 -4.74 -9.09
C HIS A 383 -9.68 -5.43 -9.33
N GLN A 384 -10.03 -6.38 -8.47
CA GLN A 384 -11.37 -6.95 -8.46
C GLN A 384 -12.37 -5.89 -8.03
N LYS A 385 -13.53 -5.90 -8.70
CA LYS A 385 -14.60 -4.94 -8.45
C LYS A 385 -14.98 -5.03 -6.97
N ASN A 386 -15.10 -3.87 -6.33
CA ASN A 386 -15.52 -3.72 -4.94
C ASN A 386 -14.56 -4.31 -3.89
N THR A 387 -13.33 -4.67 -4.25
CA THR A 387 -12.37 -5.22 -3.26
C THR A 387 -11.57 -4.11 -2.59
N VAL A 388 -11.41 -4.21 -1.27
CA VAL A 388 -10.50 -3.42 -0.45
C VAL A 388 -9.42 -4.35 0.10
N VAL A 389 -8.16 -3.95 -0.04
CA VAL A 389 -6.99 -4.64 0.52
C VAL A 389 -6.45 -3.81 1.66
N ILE A 390 -6.27 -4.43 2.82
CA ILE A 390 -5.80 -3.79 4.05
C ILE A 390 -4.54 -4.52 4.50
N LEU A 391 -3.44 -3.80 4.70
CA LEU A 391 -2.18 -4.36 5.17
C LEU A 391 -1.84 -3.78 6.53
N GLY A 392 -1.57 -4.63 7.51
CA GLY A 392 -1.25 -4.26 8.88
C GLY A 392 0.22 -4.47 9.22
N MET A 393 0.78 -3.56 10.01
CA MET A 393 2.15 -3.68 10.55
C MET A 393 2.29 -4.84 11.55
N ASP A 394 1.19 -5.45 11.96
CA ASP A 394 1.11 -6.71 12.72
C ASP A 394 1.24 -7.96 11.82
N GLY A 395 1.57 -7.77 10.54
CA GLY A 395 1.78 -8.88 9.60
C GLY A 395 0.50 -9.41 8.96
N ARG A 396 -0.64 -8.75 9.13
CA ARG A 396 -1.93 -9.17 8.55
C ARG A 396 -2.17 -8.55 7.18
N CYS A 397 -2.70 -9.34 6.26
CA CYS A 397 -3.30 -8.89 5.00
C CYS A 397 -4.78 -9.27 5.01
N VAL A 398 -5.68 -8.30 4.91
CA VAL A 398 -7.13 -8.51 4.93
C VAL A 398 -7.74 -8.10 3.59
N PHE A 399 -8.53 -9.00 3.00
CA PHE A 399 -9.30 -8.76 1.79
C PHE A 399 -10.78 -8.65 2.13
N GLY A 400 -11.42 -7.52 1.81
CA GLY A 400 -12.87 -7.33 1.97
C GLY A 400 -13.57 -6.93 0.67
N TRP A 401 -14.86 -7.26 0.52
CA TRP A 401 -15.68 -7.03 -0.69
C TRP A 401 -16.93 -6.16 -0.44
N LEU A 402 -17.04 -4.99 -1.05
CA LEU A 402 -18.22 -4.13 -0.90
C LEU A 402 -19.43 -4.79 -1.61
N VAL A 403 -20.42 -5.24 -0.84
CA VAL A 403 -21.68 -5.81 -1.33
C VAL A 403 -22.80 -4.79 -1.17
N GLY A 404 -23.61 -4.60 -2.21
CA GLY A 404 -24.76 -3.69 -2.16
C GLY A 404 -26.03 -4.39 -1.70
N GLY A 405 -26.66 -3.90 -0.63
CA GLY A 405 -27.97 -4.33 -0.14
C GLY A 405 -28.99 -3.19 -0.08
N GLY A 406 -30.28 -3.53 0.04
CA GLY A 406 -31.41 -2.58 -0.02
C GLY A 406 -31.43 -1.46 1.03
N TRP A 407 -30.53 -1.49 2.02
CA TRP A 407 -30.39 -0.49 3.09
C TRP A 407 -28.99 0.17 3.14
N GLY A 408 -28.11 -0.12 2.18
CA GLY A 408 -26.72 0.34 2.18
C GLY A 408 -25.75 -0.72 1.65
N PHE A 409 -24.48 -0.34 1.45
CA PHE A 409 -23.43 -1.30 1.14
C PHE A 409 -22.87 -1.87 2.45
N PHE A 410 -22.71 -3.19 2.53
CA PHE A 410 -22.06 -3.88 3.65
C PHE A 410 -20.96 -4.77 3.07
N LEU A 411 -19.96 -5.09 3.89
CA LEU A 411 -18.91 -6.02 3.49
C LEU A 411 -19.28 -7.41 3.96
N GLU A 412 -19.28 -8.36 3.04
CA GLU A 412 -19.59 -9.76 3.31
C GLU A 412 -18.35 -10.61 3.02
N GLY A 413 -17.74 -11.14 4.09
CA GLY A 413 -16.55 -11.99 4.04
C GLY A 413 -15.23 -11.22 4.06
N ASP A 414 -14.40 -11.48 5.06
CA ASP A 414 -13.01 -11.02 5.11
C ASP A 414 -12.08 -12.24 5.05
N VAL A 415 -11.10 -12.23 4.15
CA VAL A 415 -10.01 -13.21 4.15
C VAL A 415 -8.80 -12.57 4.81
N VAL A 416 -8.39 -13.12 5.95
CA VAL A 416 -7.17 -12.72 6.66
C VAL A 416 -6.06 -13.70 6.31
N VAL A 417 -4.95 -13.18 5.81
CA VAL A 417 -3.72 -13.95 5.53
C VAL A 417 -2.58 -13.34 6.33
N TRP A 418 -1.74 -14.17 6.93
CA TRP A 418 -0.53 -13.72 7.63
C TRP A 418 0.66 -13.69 6.67
N LEU A 419 1.45 -12.62 6.72
CA LEU A 419 2.67 -12.49 5.91
C LEU A 419 3.75 -13.54 6.28
N GLU A 420 3.62 -14.19 7.43
CA GLU A 420 4.52 -15.22 7.94
C GLU A 420 4.15 -16.66 7.51
N GLU A 421 2.91 -16.93 7.04
CA GLU A 421 2.41 -18.30 6.79
C GLU A 421 2.69 -18.87 5.38
N VAL A 422 3.66 -18.32 4.62
CA VAL A 422 3.99 -18.82 3.26
C VAL A 422 5.08 -19.91 3.27
N GLU A 423 5.41 -20.48 4.43
CA GLU A 423 6.36 -21.59 4.56
C GLU A 423 5.64 -22.87 4.99
N ASP A 424 5.49 -23.83 4.07
CA ASP A 424 5.49 -25.25 4.44
C ASP A 424 6.70 -25.92 3.80
N ASN A 425 7.34 -26.81 4.55
CA ASN A 425 8.66 -27.42 4.31
C ASN A 425 8.67 -28.40 3.11
N SER A 426 7.65 -28.35 2.25
CA SER A 426 7.42 -29.23 1.11
C SER A 426 7.60 -28.54 -0.24
N GLY A 427 7.89 -27.23 -0.28
CA GLY A 427 8.04 -26.47 -1.53
C GLY A 427 6.76 -26.41 -2.37
N ARG A 428 5.62 -26.81 -1.81
CA ARG A 428 4.29 -26.57 -2.38
C ARG A 428 3.79 -25.25 -1.82
N ALA A 429 3.32 -24.36 -2.71
CA ALA A 429 2.52 -23.23 -2.31
C ALA A 429 1.41 -23.78 -1.38
N VAL A 430 1.39 -23.31 -0.13
CA VAL A 430 0.29 -23.63 0.78
C VAL A 430 -0.95 -23.12 0.07
N ASP A 431 -1.84 -24.04 -0.31
CA ASP A 431 -3.16 -23.68 -0.81
C ASP A 431 -3.76 -22.73 0.23
N LEU A 432 -3.88 -21.45 -0.16
CA LEU A 432 -4.57 -20.46 0.63
C LEU A 432 -5.92 -21.05 0.99
N LEU A 433 -6.13 -21.35 2.27
CA LEU A 433 -7.42 -21.71 2.79
C LEU A 433 -8.33 -20.50 2.58
N PHE A 434 -9.00 -20.46 1.44
CA PHE A 434 -10.14 -19.61 1.21
C PHE A 434 -11.13 -19.95 2.30
N CYS A 435 -11.28 -19.07 3.30
CA CYS A 435 -12.44 -19.12 4.17
C CYS A 435 -13.66 -18.72 3.31
N GLY A 436 -14.23 -19.74 2.65
CA GLY A 436 -15.55 -19.82 2.03
C GLY A 436 -16.00 -18.67 1.14
N LYS A 437 -16.01 -18.89 -0.19
CA LYS A 437 -17.12 -18.38 -1.01
C LYS A 437 -18.42 -18.99 -0.45
N PRO A 438 -19.47 -18.21 -0.10
CA PRO A 438 -20.79 -18.81 -0.03
C PRO A 438 -21.15 -19.32 -1.44
N PRO A 439 -21.80 -20.49 -1.56
CA PRO A 439 -22.22 -20.99 -2.86
C PRO A 439 -23.16 -19.97 -3.50
N MET A 440 -22.92 -19.64 -4.77
CA MET A 440 -23.90 -18.90 -5.57
C MET A 440 -25.18 -19.75 -5.59
N MET A 441 -26.21 -19.31 -4.87
CA MET A 441 -27.57 -19.74 -5.16
C MET A 441 -28.02 -18.99 -6.41
N ASN A 442 -28.33 -19.76 -7.46
CA ASN A 442 -28.97 -19.30 -8.69
C ASN A 442 -30.31 -18.63 -8.44
#